data_AF-A0AAE0S1R1-F1
#
_entry.id   AF-A0AAE0S1R1-F1
#
_cell.length_a   1.000
_cell.length_b   1.000
_cell.length_c   1.000
_cell.angle_alpha   90.00
_cell.angle_beta   90.00
_cell.angle_gamma   90.00
#
_symmetry.space_group_name_H-M   'P 1'
#
loop_
_entity.id
_entity.type
_entity.pdbx_description
1 polymer ?
#
loop_
_entity_poly.entity_id
_entity_poly.type
_entity_poly.pdbx_seq_one_letter_code
_entity_poly.pdbx_strand_id
1 'polypeptide(L)' 'MTWQARESYVECKCSEIKQRTLTFGNTFFVAPNAIDFSTVFLKFSPLDQAAVMATLLIISITYIIIIVWSRWQDRRDILK' A
#
# COMPACT_ATOMS: atom_id res chain seq x y z
N MET A 1 31.27 -16.12 -38.10
CA MET A 1 30.12 -16.09 -37.18
C MET A 1 30.64 -16.17 -35.77
N THR A 2 30.62 -15.06 -35.03
CA THR A 2 31.06 -15.02 -33.62
C THR A 2 29.92 -14.42 -32.81
N TRP A 3 29.29 -15.27 -31.98
CA TRP A 3 28.24 -14.87 -31.07
C TRP A 3 28.85 -14.14 -29.87
N GLN A 4 28.40 -12.91 -29.59
CA GLN A 4 28.67 -12.21 -28.33
C GLN A 4 27.40 -12.27 -27.47
N ALA A 5 27.49 -12.86 -26.28
CA ALA A 5 26.40 -12.89 -25.31
C ALA A 5 26.16 -11.47 -24.79
N ARG A 6 24.97 -10.91 -25.02
CA ARG A 6 24.54 -9.64 -24.42
C ARG A 6 24.09 -9.88 -22.98
N GLU A 7 24.65 -9.12 -22.04
CA GLU A 7 24.06 -8.95 -20.71
C GLU A 7 22.65 -8.38 -20.86
N SER A 8 21.64 -9.22 -20.61
CA SER A 8 20.24 -8.82 -20.61
C SER A 8 19.90 -8.18 -19.27
N TYR A 9 20.19 -6.89 -19.12
CA TYR A 9 19.54 -6.07 -18.11
C TYR A 9 18.16 -5.64 -18.64
N VAL A 10 17.13 -5.81 -17.81
CA VAL A 10 15.78 -5.35 -18.13
C VAL A 10 15.71 -3.87 -17.77
N GLU A 11 15.71 -3.01 -18.79
CA GLU A 11 15.52 -1.57 -18.61
C GLU A 11 14.06 -1.20 -18.92
N CYS A 12 13.31 -0.74 -17.91
CA CYS A 12 11.98 -0.20 -18.12
C CYS A 12 12.08 1.20 -18.73
N LYS A 13 12.03 1.29 -20.06
CA LYS A 13 11.94 2.57 -20.76
C LYS A 13 10.50 3.06 -20.80
N CYS A 14 10.19 4.02 -19.93
CA CYS A 14 8.99 4.84 -20.07
C CYS A 14 9.18 5.84 -21.23
N SER A 15 9.12 5.35 -22.47
CA SER A 15 9.04 6.21 -23.65
C SER A 15 7.60 6.70 -23.77
N GLU A 16 7.39 8.01 -23.77
CA GLU A 16 6.08 8.71 -23.91
C GLU A 16 5.33 9.11 -22.61
N ILE A 17 6.00 9.30 -21.46
CA ILE A 17 5.41 10.11 -20.36
C ILE A 17 6.26 11.36 -20.15
N LYS A 18 5.89 12.42 -20.86
CA LYS A 18 6.57 13.74 -20.85
C LYS A 18 6.45 14.48 -19.50
N GLN A 19 5.84 13.87 -18.48
CA GLN A 19 5.77 14.38 -17.11
C GLN A 19 6.16 13.28 -16.13
N ARG A 20 7.30 13.51 -15.47
CA ARG A 20 7.82 12.79 -14.32
C ARG A 20 6.92 12.96 -13.09
N THR A 21 5.67 12.51 -13.19
CA THR A 21 4.70 12.46 -12.09
C THR A 21 3.67 11.37 -12.38
N LEU A 22 4.10 10.11 -12.30
CA LEU A 22 3.20 9.01 -11.91
C LEU A 22 2.92 9.14 -10.40
N THR A 23 2.33 10.26 -10.01
CA THR A 23 1.88 10.50 -8.64
C THR A 23 0.37 10.63 -8.74
N PHE A 24 -0.32 9.50 -8.59
CA PHE A 24 -1.75 9.48 -8.28
C PHE A 24 -1.92 9.88 -6.81
N GLY A 25 -1.46 11.09 -6.46
CA GLY A 25 -1.70 11.69 -5.17
C GLY A 25 -3.07 12.35 -5.25
N ASN A 26 -4.05 11.80 -4.54
CA ASN A 26 -5.30 12.52 -4.31
C ASN A 26 -4.95 13.81 -3.57
N THR A 27 -4.98 14.96 -4.25
CA THR A 27 -4.80 16.25 -3.58
C THR A 27 -6.07 16.51 -2.79
N PHE A 28 -5.99 16.46 -1.45
CA PHE A 28 -7.07 16.94 -0.60
C PHE A 28 -7.22 18.44 -0.83
N PHE A 29 -8.15 18.84 -1.71
CA PHE A 29 -8.46 20.23 -2.04
C PHE A 29 -8.90 21.05 -0.80
N VAL A 30 -9.35 20.34 0.25
CA VAL A 30 -9.68 20.90 1.56
C VAL A 30 -8.81 20.23 2.60
N ALA A 31 -8.10 21.03 3.40
CA ALA A 31 -7.35 20.53 4.53
C ALA A 31 -8.30 19.74 5.45
N PRO A 32 -7.99 18.49 5.82
CA PRO A 32 -8.80 17.76 6.77
C PRO A 32 -8.88 18.55 8.07
N ASN A 33 -10.07 18.64 8.66
CA ASN A 33 -10.25 19.30 9.95
C ASN A 33 -9.23 18.74 10.95
N ALA A 34 -8.54 19.61 11.67
CA ALA A 34 -7.54 19.20 12.65
C ALA A 34 -8.22 18.34 13.73
N ILE A 35 -7.75 17.09 13.86
CA ILE A 35 -8.24 16.15 14.85
C ILE A 35 -7.51 16.45 16.16
N ASP A 36 -8.23 16.90 17.17
CA ASP A 36 -7.70 17.06 18.52
C ASP A 36 -7.76 15.73 19.29
N PHE A 37 -6.63 15.02 19.32
CA PHE A 37 -6.52 13.73 20.01
C PHE A 37 -6.74 13.81 21.52
N SER A 38 -6.71 14.99 22.13
CA SER A 38 -7.01 15.14 23.56
C SER A 38 -8.51 14.94 23.86
N THR A 39 -9.38 15.20 22.89
CA THR A 39 -10.85 15.16 23.07
C THR A 39 -11.55 14.07 22.24
N VAL A 40 -10.91 13.56 21.19
CA VAL A 40 -11.49 12.55 20.29
C VAL A 40 -11.85 11.25 21.02
N PHE A 41 -11.01 10.80 21.94
CA PHE A 41 -11.28 9.58 22.71
C PHE A 41 -12.34 9.77 23.82
N LEU A 42 -12.60 11.01 24.25
CA LEU A 42 -13.67 11.30 25.20
C LEU A 42 -15.06 11.21 24.55
N LYS A 43 -15.14 11.47 23.24
CA LYS A 43 -16.37 11.37 22.44
C LYS A 43 -16.45 10.05 21.66
N PHE A 44 -15.50 9.14 21.87
CA PHE A 44 -15.45 7.87 21.17
C PHE A 44 -16.44 6.89 21.79
N SER A 45 -17.47 6.54 21.01
CA SER A 45 -18.42 5.48 21.36
C SER A 45 -18.31 4.38 20.30
N PRO A 46 -17.86 3.17 20.66
CA PRO A 46 -17.69 2.07 19.71
C PRO A 46 -18.98 1.69 18.98
N LEU A 47 -20.12 1.86 19.64
CA LEU A 47 -21.43 1.58 19.07
C LEU A 47 -21.87 2.67 18.08
N ASP A 48 -21.64 3.94 18.41
CA ASP A 48 -22.04 5.05 17.53
C ASP A 48 -21.09 5.20 16.32
N GLN A 49 -19.85 4.73 16.45
CA GLN A 49 -18.81 4.82 15.42
C GLN A 49 -18.43 3.42 14.90
N ALA A 50 -19.42 2.53 14.81
CA ALA A 50 -19.24 1.14 14.40
C ALA A 50 -18.57 1.01 13.01
N ALA A 51 -18.86 1.91 12.08
CA ALA A 51 -18.25 1.91 10.75
C ALA A 51 -16.72 2.10 10.81
N VAL A 52 -16.24 3.07 11.61
CA VAL A 52 -14.80 3.31 11.77
C VAL A 52 -14.12 2.10 12.39
N MET A 53 -14.71 1.55 13.45
CA MET A 53 -14.22 0.33 14.09
C MET A 53 -14.16 -0.86 13.15
N ALA A 54 -15.20 -1.09 12.35
CA ALA A 54 -15.24 -2.15 11.36
C ALA A 54 -14.14 -1.98 10.30
N THR A 55 -13.92 -0.75 9.80
CA THR A 55 -12.87 -0.50 8.82
C THR A 55 -11.47 -0.75 9.38
N LEU A 56 -11.18 -0.28 10.60
CA LEU A 56 -9.90 -0.51 11.28
C LEU A 56 -9.67 -2.01 11.51
N LEU A 57 -10.70 -2.73 11.94
CA LEU A 57 -10.63 -4.17 12.18
C LEU A 57 -10.38 -4.93 10.87
N ILE A 58 -11.13 -4.63 9.81
CA ILE A 58 -10.97 -5.27 8.50
C ILE A 58 -9.57 -5.04 7.95
N ILE A 59 -9.09 -3.78 7.94
CA ILE A 59 -7.75 -3.45 7.45
C ILE A 59 -6.68 -4.21 8.25
N SER A 60 -6.82 -4.26 9.58
CA SER A 60 -5.89 -4.98 10.45
C SER A 60 -5.86 -6.48 10.17
N ILE A 61 -7.02 -7.12 10.02
CA ILE A 61 -7.12 -8.55 9.71
C ILE A 61 -6.54 -8.84 8.32
N THR A 62 -6.94 -8.06 7.31
CA THR A 62 -6.44 -8.23 5.95
C THR A 62 -4.91 -8.10 5.89
N TYR A 63 -4.34 -7.14 6.62
CA TYR A 63 -2.88 -6.98 6.71
C TYR A 63 -2.18 -8.22 7.27
N ILE A 64 -2.71 -8.79 8.37
CA ILE A 64 -2.16 -10.02 8.97
C ILE A 64 -2.23 -11.19 7.96
N ILE A 65 -3.37 -11.35 7.28
CA ILE A 65 -3.55 -12.40 6.26
C ILE A 65 -2.51 -12.28 5.15
N ILE A 66 -2.29 -11.06 4.64
CA ILE A 66 -1.31 -10.80 3.58
C ILE A 66 0.11 -11.15 4.05
N ILE A 67 0.49 -10.79 5.29
CA ILE A 67 1.81 -11.13 5.85
C ILE A 67 2.00 -12.64 5.93
N VAL A 68 1.00 -13.37 6.45
CA VAL A 68 1.10 -14.83 6.58
C VAL A 68 1.21 -15.48 5.21
N TRP A 69 0.40 -15.01 4.25
CA TRP A 69 0.41 -15.52 2.89
C TRP A 69 1.73 -15.22 2.16
N SER A 70 2.29 -14.01 2.30
CA SER A 70 3.56 -13.66 1.68
C SER A 70 4.71 -14.48 2.26
N ARG A 71 4.76 -14.65 3.59
CA ARG A 71 5.73 -15.53 4.26
C ARG A 71 5.63 -16.98 3.77
N TRP A 72 4.42 -17.47 3.51
CA TRP A 72 4.22 -18.81 2.97
C TRP A 72 4.72 -18.92 1.54
N GLN A 73 4.45 -17.94 0.68
CA GLN A 73 4.97 -17.92 -0.69
C GLN A 73 6.49 -17.80 -0.74
N ASP A 74 7.10 -16.91 0.06
CA ASP A 74 8.56 -16.77 0.17
C ASP A 74 9.23 -18.13 0.43
N ARG A 75 8.67 -18.92 1.35
CA ARG A 75 9.21 -20.25 1.69
C ARG A 75 9.08 -21.27 0.55
N ARG A 76 8.03 -21.17 -0.26
CA ARG A 76 7.82 -22.04 -1.43
C ARG A 76 8.75 -21.66 -2.58
N ASP A 77 9.14 -20.40 -2.67
CA ASP A 77 10.07 -19.92 -3.69
C ASP A 77 11.49 -20.42 -3.44
N ILE A 78 11.93 -20.50 -2.18
CA ILE A 78 13.24 -21.10 -1.80
C ILE A 78 13.35 -22.58 -2.19
N LEU A 79 12.22 -23.28 -2.34
CA LEU A 79 12.17 -24.69 -2.74
C LEU A 79 12.17 -24.90 -4.28
N LYS A 80 12.31 -23.83 -5.07
CA LYS A 80 12.51 -23.88 -6.53
C LYS A 80 13.94 -23.51 -6.88
#